data_AF-A0A2C9SW89-F1
#
_entry.id   AF-A0A2C9SW89-F1
#
_cell.length_a   1.000
_cell.length_b   1.000
_cell.length_c   1.000
_cell.angle_alpha   90.00
_cell.angle_beta   90.00
_cell.angle_gamma   90.00
#
_symmetry.space_group_name_H-M   'P 1'
#
loop_
_entity.id
_entity.type
_entity.pdbx_description
1 polymer ?
#
loop_
_entity_poly.entity_id
_entity_poly.type
_entity_poly.pdbx_seq_one_letter_code
_entity_poly.pdbx_strand_id
1 'polypeptide(L)'
;MSEAMDELATAVRVELCRLSSSAQVRVVHLGALLAFTPHRRVGGGLQFEFAHQATARWVLDTLVEPTVCSPRPGVVHVPRPRETLRRYGLHEDGRWAFGRGLVEAEGIGRGAVHAASRFTRHGMKVYCPSVPMMLTLATVLGRLGIETSLLDNPARVGVRAAETAEALTRLGAAGAGERYQVMRDLSCGGALTRSSGVDRRYQQRFLRAAGMDS
;
A
#
# COMPACT_ATOMS: atom_id res chain seq x y z
N MET A 1 4.31 -15.38 -9.85
CA MET A 1 4.90 -14.33 -8.99
C MET A 1 4.29 -12.95 -9.24
N SER A 2 4.11 -12.50 -10.50
CA SER A 2 3.43 -11.20 -10.77
C SER A 2 2.00 -11.19 -10.22
N GLU A 3 1.21 -12.22 -10.56
CA GLU A 3 -0.18 -12.38 -10.10
C GLU A 3 -0.32 -12.38 -8.57
N ALA A 4 0.47 -13.18 -7.86
CA ALA A 4 0.47 -13.19 -6.39
C ALA A 4 0.83 -11.83 -5.75
N MET A 5 1.68 -11.03 -6.40
CA MET A 5 2.00 -9.67 -5.92
C MET A 5 0.87 -8.68 -6.20
N ASP A 6 0.12 -8.88 -7.28
CA ASP A 6 -1.08 -8.11 -7.61
C ASP A 6 -2.25 -8.45 -6.67
N GLU A 7 -2.37 -9.73 -6.28
CA GLU A 7 -3.29 -10.19 -5.23
C GLU A 7 -2.95 -9.59 -3.87
N LEU A 8 -1.66 -9.54 -3.52
CA LEU A 8 -1.21 -8.87 -2.30
C LEU A 8 -1.55 -7.38 -2.31
N ALA A 9 -1.30 -6.69 -3.43
CA ALA A 9 -1.69 -5.29 -3.57
C ALA A 9 -3.21 -5.13 -3.38
N THR A 10 -4.02 -6.06 -3.88
CA THR A 10 -5.47 -6.07 -3.67
C THR A 10 -5.84 -6.29 -2.20
N ALA A 11 -5.20 -7.23 -1.51
CA ALA A 11 -5.40 -7.51 -0.10
C ALA A 11 -5.13 -6.28 0.78
N VAL A 12 -4.01 -5.59 0.54
CA VAL A 12 -3.67 -4.34 1.24
C VAL A 12 -4.78 -3.31 1.08
N ARG A 13 -5.28 -3.10 -0.15
CA ARG A 13 -6.36 -2.13 -0.40
C ARG A 13 -7.66 -2.51 0.32
N VAL A 14 -8.03 -3.79 0.34
CA VAL A 14 -9.21 -4.28 1.05
C VAL A 14 -9.10 -4.03 2.55
N GLU A 15 -7.97 -4.38 3.16
CA GLU A 15 -7.75 -4.17 4.60
C GLU A 15 -7.79 -2.68 4.95
N LEU A 16 -7.12 -1.83 4.16
CA LEU A 16 -7.12 -0.39 4.37
C LEU A 16 -8.50 0.27 4.18
N CYS A 17 -9.38 -0.30 3.35
CA CYS A 17 -10.78 0.15 3.24
C CYS A 17 -11.60 -0.20 4.50
N ARG A 18 -11.31 -1.34 5.12
CA ARG A 18 -12.08 -1.88 6.28
C ARG A 18 -11.57 -1.39 7.63
N LEU A 19 -10.44 -0.70 7.64
CA LEU A 19 -9.80 -0.26 8.85
C LEU A 19 -10.71 0.67 9.69
N SER A 20 -10.93 0.30 10.95
CA SER A 20 -11.51 1.21 11.93
C SER A 20 -10.44 2.21 12.35
N SER A 21 -10.72 3.49 12.11
CA SER A 21 -9.81 4.61 12.43
C SER A 21 -10.63 5.82 12.86
N SER A 22 -10.00 6.72 13.59
CA SER A 22 -10.62 7.99 13.98
C SER A 22 -11.03 8.79 12.74
N ALA A 23 -12.04 9.65 12.88
CA ALA A 23 -12.53 10.48 11.78
C ALA A 23 -11.41 11.35 11.17
N GLN A 24 -10.50 11.85 12.01
CA GLN A 24 -9.36 12.67 11.56
C GLN A 24 -8.38 11.88 10.69
N VAL A 25 -7.97 10.68 11.13
CA VAL A 25 -7.09 9.81 10.33
C VAL A 25 -7.75 9.44 9.00
N ARG A 26 -9.05 9.14 9.01
CA ARG A 26 -9.81 8.81 7.81
C ARG A 26 -9.85 9.95 6.78
N VAL A 27 -10.00 11.20 7.23
CA VAL A 27 -9.95 12.39 6.36
C VAL A 27 -8.58 12.50 5.71
N VAL A 28 -7.50 12.40 6.48
CA VAL A 28 -6.15 12.50 5.92
C VAL A 28 -5.82 11.32 5.00
N HIS A 29 -6.27 10.11 5.36
CA HIS A 29 -6.15 8.90 4.54
C HIS A 29 -6.80 9.11 3.17
N LEU A 30 -8.04 9.59 3.13
CA LEU A 30 -8.71 9.88 1.86
C LEU A 30 -7.98 10.96 1.05
N GLY A 31 -7.57 12.05 1.71
CA GLY A 31 -6.81 13.12 1.05
C GLY A 31 -5.52 12.61 0.41
N ALA A 32 -4.73 11.84 1.15
CA ALA A 32 -3.50 11.24 0.64
C ALA A 32 -3.77 10.18 -0.44
N LEU A 33 -4.81 9.35 -0.31
CA LEU A 33 -5.20 8.42 -1.39
C LEU A 33 -5.43 9.16 -2.70
N LEU A 34 -6.21 10.25 -2.67
CA LEU A 34 -6.49 11.06 -3.86
C LEU A 34 -5.25 11.79 -4.37
N ALA A 35 -4.39 12.31 -3.49
CA ALA A 35 -3.15 12.99 -3.87
C ALA A 35 -2.16 12.07 -4.60
N PHE A 36 -2.10 10.80 -4.20
CA PHE A 36 -1.22 9.79 -4.80
C PHE A 36 -1.86 9.02 -5.96
N THR A 37 -3.17 9.20 -6.18
CA THR A 37 -3.88 8.56 -7.30
C THR A 37 -3.80 9.44 -8.55
N PRO A 38 -3.32 8.91 -9.69
CA PRO A 38 -3.40 9.62 -10.97
C PRO A 38 -4.83 10.03 -11.29
N HIS A 39 -5.01 11.26 -11.75
CA HIS A 39 -6.32 11.81 -12.07
C HIS A 39 -6.25 12.68 -13.32
N ARG A 40 -7.42 12.91 -13.92
CA ARG A 40 -7.57 13.77 -15.10
C ARG A 40 -8.65 14.81 -14.87
N ARG A 41 -8.55 15.94 -15.57
CA ARG A 41 -9.60 16.97 -15.56
C ARG A 41 -10.67 16.63 -16.60
N VAL A 42 -11.93 16.61 -16.19
CA VAL A 42 -13.10 16.37 -17.06
C VAL A 42 -14.22 17.31 -16.66
N GLY A 43 -14.66 18.16 -17.59
CA GLY A 43 -15.74 19.14 -17.35
C GLY A 43 -15.46 20.08 -16.18
N GLY A 44 -14.21 20.52 -15.99
CA GLY A 44 -13.78 21.33 -14.85
C GLY A 44 -13.57 20.57 -13.53
N GLY A 45 -14.09 19.35 -13.42
CA GLY A 45 -13.90 18.46 -12.26
C GLY A 45 -12.65 17.59 -12.33
N LEU A 46 -12.41 16.82 -11.27
CA LEU A 46 -11.37 15.78 -11.22
C LEU A 46 -11.99 14.39 -11.32
N GLN A 47 -11.42 13.55 -12.17
CA GLN A 47 -11.79 12.15 -12.30
C GLN A 47 -10.63 11.26 -11.87
N PHE A 48 -10.90 10.37 -10.92
CA PHE A 48 -9.99 9.36 -10.40
C PHE A 48 -10.43 7.98 -10.89
N GLU A 49 -9.46 7.15 -11.26
CA GLU A 49 -9.69 5.76 -11.63
C GLU A 49 -8.93 4.85 -10.67
N PHE A 50 -9.66 3.92 -10.06
CA PHE A 50 -9.14 2.97 -9.10
C PHE A 50 -9.18 1.58 -9.73
N ALA A 51 -8.04 0.88 -9.68
CA ALA A 51 -7.97 -0.52 -10.13
C ALA A 51 -8.89 -1.45 -9.32
N HIS A 52 -9.26 -1.05 -8.10
CA HIS A 52 -10.06 -1.85 -7.19
C HIS A 52 -11.40 -1.16 -6.89
N GLN A 53 -12.52 -1.79 -7.24
CA GLN A 53 -13.85 -1.20 -7.11
C GLN A 53 -14.22 -0.87 -5.66
N ALA A 54 -13.81 -1.68 -4.69
CA ALA A 54 -14.11 -1.39 -3.29
C ALA A 54 -13.39 -0.12 -2.80
N THR A 55 -12.24 0.23 -3.37
CA THR A 55 -11.57 1.50 -3.08
C THR A 55 -12.38 2.68 -3.59
N ALA A 56 -12.89 2.61 -4.83
CA ALA A 56 -13.79 3.64 -5.36
C ALA A 56 -15.05 3.77 -4.49
N ARG A 57 -15.63 2.65 -4.06
CA ARG A 57 -16.80 2.67 -3.15
C ARG A 57 -16.47 3.30 -1.81
N TRP A 58 -15.36 2.91 -1.19
CA TRP A 58 -14.89 3.49 0.08
C TRP A 58 -14.65 5.00 -0.02
N VAL A 59 -14.10 5.48 -1.16
CA VAL A 59 -13.93 6.91 -1.43
C VAL A 59 -15.29 7.62 -1.45
N LEU A 60 -16.28 7.06 -2.14
CA LEU A 60 -17.63 7.63 -2.21
C LEU A 60 -18.31 7.66 -0.83
N ASP A 61 -18.20 6.57 -0.05
CA ASP A 61 -18.79 6.50 1.29
C ASP A 61 -18.09 7.46 2.27
N THR A 62 -16.82 7.78 2.04
CA THR A 62 -16.03 8.70 2.89
C THR A 62 -16.17 10.17 2.48
N LEU A 63 -16.50 10.43 1.21
CA LEU A 63 -16.84 11.77 0.71
C LEU A 63 -18.27 12.11 1.12
N VAL A 64 -18.42 12.94 2.16
CA VAL A 64 -19.73 13.40 2.64
C VAL A 64 -20.23 14.53 1.74
N GLU A 65 -20.37 14.28 0.43
CA GLU A 65 -20.84 15.27 -0.54
C GLU A 65 -21.69 14.61 -1.64
N PRO A 66 -22.97 14.99 -1.79
CA PRO A 66 -23.91 14.34 -2.71
C PRO A 66 -23.56 14.55 -4.19
N THR A 67 -22.72 15.53 -4.51
CA THR A 67 -22.35 15.84 -5.91
C THR A 67 -21.21 14.96 -6.45
N VAL A 68 -20.59 14.12 -5.62
CA VAL A 68 -19.58 13.16 -6.08
C VAL A 68 -20.30 11.95 -6.65
N CYS A 69 -19.94 11.56 -7.87
CA CYS A 69 -20.60 10.45 -8.55
C CYS A 69 -19.63 9.40 -9.09
N SER A 70 -20.17 8.21 -9.33
CA SER A 70 -19.48 7.10 -9.97
C SER A 70 -20.05 6.94 -11.38
N PRO A 71 -19.42 7.51 -12.42
CA PRO A 71 -19.94 7.38 -13.78
C PRO A 71 -19.85 5.93 -14.30
N ARG A 72 -18.95 5.12 -13.74
CA ARG A 72 -18.83 3.68 -13.97
C ARG A 72 -18.07 3.03 -12.79
N PRO A 73 -18.17 1.70 -12.59
CA PRO A 73 -17.44 1.01 -11.53
C PRO A 73 -15.94 1.34 -11.54
N GLY A 74 -15.37 1.59 -10.36
CA GLY A 74 -13.96 1.94 -10.20
C GLY A 74 -13.60 3.39 -10.50
N VAL A 75 -14.55 4.24 -10.91
CA VAL A 75 -14.30 5.65 -11.21
C VAL A 75 -15.01 6.55 -10.21
N VAL A 76 -14.33 7.59 -9.74
CA VAL A 76 -14.92 8.65 -8.93
C VAL A 76 -14.73 9.99 -9.64
N HIS A 77 -15.82 10.72 -9.86
CA HIS A 77 -15.78 12.09 -10.38
C HIS A 77 -16.17 13.09 -9.30
N VAL A 78 -15.34 14.11 -9.14
CA VAL A 78 -15.53 15.23 -8.22
C VAL A 78 -15.73 16.49 -9.08
N PRO A 79 -16.98 16.94 -9.32
CA PRO A 79 -17.27 18.06 -10.21
C PRO A 79 -16.69 19.40 -9.73
N ARG A 80 -16.72 19.63 -8.42
CA ARG A 80 -16.28 20.89 -7.77
C ARG A 80 -15.09 20.61 -6.84
N PRO A 81 -13.91 20.25 -7.38
CA PRO A 81 -12.83 19.69 -6.60
C PRO A 81 -12.31 20.63 -5.51
N ARG A 82 -12.23 21.93 -5.77
CA ARG A 82 -11.79 22.92 -4.78
C ARG A 82 -12.72 22.98 -3.57
N GLU A 83 -14.03 23.02 -3.80
CA GLU A 83 -15.02 23.08 -2.72
C GLU A 83 -15.07 21.76 -1.93
N THR A 84 -15.14 20.63 -2.64
CA THR A 84 -15.28 19.30 -2.04
C THR A 84 -13.99 18.82 -1.35
N LEU A 85 -12.82 19.06 -1.94
CA LEU A 85 -11.56 18.44 -1.50
C LEU A 85 -10.73 19.34 -0.58
N ARG A 86 -11.11 20.61 -0.35
CA ARG A 86 -10.39 21.51 0.56
C ARG A 86 -10.23 20.92 1.96
N ARG A 87 -11.29 20.30 2.49
CA ARG A 87 -11.26 19.65 3.81
C ARG A 87 -10.36 18.41 3.88
N TYR A 88 -9.92 17.90 2.73
CA TYR A 88 -9.04 16.74 2.58
C TYR A 88 -7.61 17.13 2.17
N GLY A 89 -7.30 18.43 2.12
CA GLY A 89 -5.95 18.94 1.87
C GLY A 89 -5.68 19.45 0.45
N LEU A 90 -6.69 19.54 -0.43
CA LEU A 90 -6.52 20.18 -1.74
C LEU A 90 -6.59 21.70 -1.61
N HIS A 91 -5.50 22.39 -1.95
CA HIS A 91 -5.42 23.85 -1.97
C HIS A 91 -5.96 24.46 -3.27
N GLU A 92 -6.22 25.76 -3.25
CA GLU A 92 -6.76 26.52 -4.40
C GLU A 92 -5.83 26.48 -5.63
N ASP A 93 -4.52 26.46 -5.39
CA ASP A 93 -3.47 26.32 -6.40
C ASP A 93 -3.32 24.88 -6.94
N GLY A 94 -4.13 23.94 -6.44
CA GLY A 94 -4.15 22.54 -6.87
C GLY A 94 -3.09 21.66 -6.19
N ARG A 95 -2.30 22.20 -5.25
CA ARG A 95 -1.37 21.39 -4.46
C ARG A 95 -2.08 20.66 -3.33
N TRP A 96 -1.54 19.52 -2.95
CA TRP A 96 -1.96 18.79 -1.76
C TRP A 96 -1.03 19.16 -0.60
N ALA A 97 -1.61 19.54 0.53
CA ALA A 97 -0.85 19.72 1.76
C ALA A 97 -1.57 19.06 2.94
N PHE A 98 -0.78 18.62 3.89
CA PHE A 98 -1.21 17.89 5.06
C PHE A 98 -0.51 18.44 6.30
N GLY A 99 -1.13 18.25 7.47
CA GLY A 99 -0.49 18.54 8.76
C GLY A 99 0.74 17.64 9.02
N ARG A 100 1.37 17.85 10.17
CA ARG A 100 2.66 17.21 10.51
C ARG A 100 2.61 16.31 11.75
N GLY A 101 1.45 16.11 12.36
CA GLY A 101 1.30 15.28 13.56
C GLY A 101 1.30 13.78 13.24
N LEU A 102 1.15 12.96 14.29
CA LEU A 102 1.07 11.50 14.17
C LEU A 102 -0.20 11.06 13.42
N VAL A 103 -1.33 11.73 13.66
CA VAL A 103 -2.59 11.52 12.93
C VAL A 103 -2.38 11.70 11.43
N GLU A 104 -1.67 12.76 11.04
CA GLU A 104 -1.36 12.98 9.63
C GLU A 104 -0.36 11.98 9.10
N ALA A 105 0.66 11.60 9.88
CA ALA A 105 1.62 10.60 9.45
C ALA A 105 0.93 9.26 9.14
N GLU A 106 0.03 8.83 10.02
CA GLU A 106 -0.77 7.62 9.86
C GLU A 106 -1.68 7.70 8.62
N GLY A 107 -2.43 8.80 8.47
CA GLY A 107 -3.30 9.01 7.32
C GLY A 107 -2.53 9.07 5.99
N ILE A 108 -1.43 9.83 5.93
CA ILE A 108 -0.62 9.98 4.72
C ILE A 108 0.02 8.64 4.33
N GLY A 109 0.62 7.94 5.29
CA GLY A 109 1.24 6.63 5.05
C GLY A 109 0.25 5.64 4.47
N ARG A 110 -0.94 5.54 5.07
CA ARG A 110 -2.02 4.67 4.57
C ARG A 110 -2.53 5.07 3.21
N GLY A 111 -2.76 6.36 2.96
CA GLY A 111 -3.27 6.85 1.67
C GLY A 111 -2.29 6.59 0.54
N ALA A 112 -1.01 6.86 0.77
CA ALA A 112 0.04 6.62 -0.22
C ALA A 112 0.19 5.12 -0.54
N VAL A 113 0.22 4.24 0.48
CA VAL A 113 0.29 2.79 0.29
C VAL A 113 -0.98 2.26 -0.38
N HIS A 114 -2.16 2.73 0.02
CA HIS A 114 -3.44 2.35 -0.59
C HIS A 114 -3.47 2.71 -2.09
N ALA A 115 -3.03 3.93 -2.44
CA ALA A 115 -3.03 4.42 -3.82
C ALA A 115 -2.00 3.72 -4.70
N ALA A 116 -0.75 3.65 -4.23
CA ALA A 116 0.40 3.59 -5.12
C ALA A 116 1.47 2.56 -4.70
N SER A 117 1.17 1.67 -3.76
CA SER A 117 2.08 0.58 -3.42
C SER A 117 2.17 -0.46 -4.55
N ARG A 118 3.37 -0.99 -4.75
CA ARG A 118 3.67 -2.18 -5.54
C ARG A 118 4.60 -3.09 -4.75
N PHE A 119 4.38 -4.38 -4.85
CA PHE A 119 5.14 -5.39 -4.14
C PHE A 119 6.05 -6.16 -5.09
N THR A 120 7.23 -6.48 -4.59
CA THR A 120 8.21 -7.29 -5.30
C THR A 120 8.91 -8.21 -4.30
N ARG A 121 9.70 -9.17 -4.80
CA ARG A 121 10.62 -9.95 -3.95
C ARG A 121 11.63 -9.11 -3.17
N HIS A 122 11.86 -7.85 -3.57
CA HIS A 122 12.78 -6.92 -2.93
C HIS A 122 12.12 -6.00 -1.91
N GLY A 123 10.80 -6.08 -1.75
CA GLY A 123 10.03 -5.26 -0.81
C GLY A 123 8.89 -4.49 -1.48
N MET A 124 8.36 -3.53 -0.74
CA MET A 124 7.33 -2.60 -1.17
C MET A 124 7.94 -1.34 -1.78
N LYS A 125 7.34 -0.83 -2.85
CA LYS A 125 7.64 0.48 -3.45
C LYS A 125 6.36 1.29 -3.54
N VAL A 126 6.38 2.53 -3.08
CA VAL A 126 5.26 3.47 -3.21
C VAL A 126 5.60 4.54 -4.22
N TYR A 127 4.86 4.58 -5.33
CA TYR A 127 5.06 5.58 -6.38
C TYR A 127 4.53 6.93 -5.92
N CYS A 128 5.34 7.97 -6.09
CA CYS A 128 5.02 9.31 -5.63
C CYS A 128 4.72 10.22 -6.83
N PRO A 129 3.72 11.11 -6.73
CA PRO A 129 3.36 12.01 -7.83
C PRO A 129 4.43 13.09 -8.10
N SER A 130 5.31 13.35 -7.13
CA SER A 130 6.40 14.32 -7.25
C SER A 130 7.50 14.04 -6.21
N VAL A 131 8.69 14.63 -6.42
CA VAL A 131 9.80 14.56 -5.44
C VAL A 131 9.41 15.17 -4.07
N PRO A 132 8.73 16.34 -3.97
CA PRO A 132 8.25 16.85 -2.70
C PRO A 132 7.32 15.88 -1.95
N MET A 133 6.43 15.20 -2.67
CA MET A 133 5.55 14.19 -2.07
C MET A 133 6.32 12.94 -1.64
N MET A 134 7.37 12.55 -2.36
CA MET A 134 8.28 11.47 -1.96
C MET A 134 9.02 11.79 -0.65
N LEU A 135 9.58 12.99 -0.51
CA LEU A 135 10.24 13.44 0.71
C LEU A 135 9.26 13.54 1.89
N THR A 136 8.04 14.02 1.62
CA THR A 136 6.95 14.04 2.60
C THR A 136 6.63 12.64 3.07
N LEU A 137 6.45 11.69 2.14
CA LEU A 137 6.13 10.30 2.45
C LEU A 137 7.24 9.62 3.26
N ALA A 138 8.50 9.78 2.87
CA ALA A 138 9.63 9.22 3.62
C ALA A 138 9.70 9.78 5.06
N THR A 139 9.46 11.08 5.22
CA THR A 139 9.44 11.73 6.53
C THR A 139 8.32 11.18 7.42
N VAL A 140 7.11 11.02 6.89
CA VAL A 140 5.98 10.50 7.70
C VAL A 140 6.14 9.02 8.02
N LEU A 141 6.66 8.22 7.09
CA LEU A 141 6.95 6.81 7.35
C LEU A 141 8.04 6.66 8.42
N GLY A 142 9.07 7.51 8.38
CA GLY A 142 10.08 7.56 9.45
C GLY A 142 9.50 7.89 10.83
N ARG A 143 8.50 8.78 10.92
CA ARG A 143 7.78 9.06 12.19
C ARG A 143 6.96 7.87 12.69
N LEU A 144 6.51 7.01 11.80
CA LEU A 144 5.87 5.74 12.13
C LEU A 144 6.89 4.63 12.40
N GLY A 145 8.19 4.95 12.46
CA GLY A 145 9.27 3.98 12.67
C GLY A 145 9.54 3.09 11.46
N ILE A 146 9.04 3.42 10.27
CA ILE A 146 9.25 2.63 9.05
C ILE A 146 10.48 3.17 8.34
N GLU A 147 11.51 2.33 8.23
CA GLU A 147 12.72 2.67 7.46
C GLU A 147 12.44 2.65 5.97
N THR A 148 12.92 3.69 5.27
CA THR A 148 12.68 3.85 3.84
C THR A 148 13.95 4.22 3.08
N SER A 149 13.97 3.86 1.80
CA SER A 149 14.93 4.39 0.83
C SER A 149 14.22 5.30 -0.17
N LEU A 150 14.92 6.35 -0.59
CA LEU A 150 14.49 7.22 -1.68
C LEU A 150 15.00 6.63 -3.01
N LEU A 151 14.11 6.52 -3.99
CA LEU A 151 14.43 6.00 -5.30
C LEU A 151 13.99 7.04 -6.34
N ASP A 152 14.95 7.72 -6.93
CA ASP A 152 14.70 8.73 -7.94
C ASP A 152 14.43 8.10 -9.32
N ASN A 153 13.71 8.81 -10.19
CA ASN A 153 13.40 8.45 -11.57
C ASN A 153 12.83 7.02 -11.81
N PRO A 154 11.51 6.81 -11.68
CA PRO A 154 10.51 7.74 -11.13
C PRO A 154 10.57 7.84 -9.60
N ALA A 155 10.10 8.96 -9.06
CA ALA A 155 10.07 9.25 -7.62
C ALA A 155 9.28 8.19 -6.85
N ARG A 156 9.96 7.45 -5.97
CA ARG A 156 9.40 6.36 -5.17
C ARG A 156 10.01 6.31 -3.78
N VAL A 157 9.21 5.89 -2.81
CA VAL A 157 9.70 5.47 -1.50
C VAL A 157 9.72 3.95 -1.44
N GLY A 158 10.88 3.37 -1.11
CA GLY A 158 11.08 1.93 -0.98
C GLY A 158 11.12 1.48 0.47
N VAL A 159 10.52 0.33 0.77
CA VAL A 159 10.69 -0.40 2.02
C VAL A 159 11.30 -1.76 1.68
N ARG A 160 12.35 -2.15 2.39
CA ARG A 160 13.08 -3.40 2.12
C ARG A 160 12.19 -4.64 2.38
N ALA A 161 12.51 -5.75 1.71
CA ALA A 161 11.79 -7.01 1.90
C ALA A 161 11.78 -7.52 3.35
N ALA A 162 12.84 -7.27 4.12
CA ALA A 162 12.90 -7.64 5.53
C ALA A 162 11.87 -6.87 6.37
N GLU A 163 11.65 -5.59 6.04
CA GLU A 163 10.85 -4.62 6.78
C GLU A 163 9.39 -4.55 6.31
N THR A 164 9.08 -5.06 5.13
CA THR A 164 7.77 -4.82 4.47
C THR A 164 6.58 -5.36 5.27
N ALA A 165 6.71 -6.54 5.89
CA ALA A 165 5.63 -7.09 6.70
C ALA A 165 5.31 -6.21 7.92
N GLU A 166 6.35 -5.82 8.66
CA GLU A 166 6.23 -4.95 9.83
C GLU A 166 5.73 -3.54 9.46
N ALA A 167 6.19 -2.99 8.33
CA ALA A 167 5.68 -1.73 7.81
C ALA A 167 4.18 -1.79 7.51
N LEU A 168 3.69 -2.89 6.93
CA LEU A 168 2.26 -3.09 6.69
C LEU A 168 1.48 -3.23 7.99
N THR A 169 2.01 -3.93 9.00
CA THR A 169 1.41 -4.00 10.34
C THR A 169 1.24 -2.62 10.95
N ARG A 170 2.29 -1.78 10.93
CA ARG A 170 2.24 -0.40 11.45
C ARG A 170 1.23 0.48 10.71
N LEU A 171 1.01 0.20 9.44
CA LEU A 171 0.01 0.89 8.62
C LEU A 171 -1.41 0.30 8.77
N GLY A 172 -1.60 -0.76 9.57
CA GLY A 172 -2.90 -1.38 9.82
C GLY A 172 -3.32 -2.44 8.79
N ALA A 173 -2.38 -2.97 8.00
CA ALA A 173 -2.58 -4.03 7.01
C ALA A 173 -1.79 -5.30 7.39
N ALA A 174 -1.88 -5.72 8.65
CA ALA A 174 -1.09 -6.84 9.21
C ALA A 174 -1.34 -8.15 8.46
N GLY A 175 -2.59 -8.44 8.06
CA GLY A 175 -2.91 -9.68 7.32
C GLY A 175 -2.23 -9.72 5.95
N ALA A 176 -2.12 -8.58 5.27
CA ALA A 176 -1.34 -8.47 4.05
C ALA A 176 0.17 -8.59 4.33
N GLY A 177 0.65 -8.07 5.46
CA GLY A 177 2.03 -8.25 5.93
C GLY A 177 2.41 -9.73 6.09
N GLU A 178 1.56 -10.51 6.74
CA GLU A 178 1.73 -11.97 6.90
C GLU A 178 1.78 -12.67 5.55
N ARG A 179 0.87 -12.34 4.63
CA ARG A 179 0.88 -12.90 3.26
C ARG A 179 2.16 -12.58 2.51
N TYR A 180 2.66 -11.35 2.63
CA TYR A 180 3.94 -10.96 2.04
C TYR A 180 5.10 -11.79 2.60
N GLN A 181 5.14 -11.99 3.91
CA GLN A 181 6.18 -12.78 4.58
C GLN A 181 6.18 -14.23 4.10
N VAL A 182 5.01 -14.89 4.07
CA VAL A 182 4.88 -16.27 3.56
C VAL A 182 5.39 -16.38 2.12
N MET A 183 4.98 -15.46 1.24
CA MET A 183 5.43 -15.47 -0.16
C MET A 183 6.95 -15.27 -0.29
N ARG A 184 7.52 -14.37 0.52
CA ARG A 184 8.96 -14.10 0.54
C ARG A 184 9.72 -15.35 0.99
N ASP A 185 9.27 -15.97 2.08
CA ASP A 185 9.95 -17.12 2.68
C ASP A 185 9.89 -18.34 1.75
N LEU A 186 8.78 -18.54 1.03
CA LEU A 186 8.68 -19.56 -0.03
C LEU A 186 9.64 -19.27 -1.21
N SER A 187 9.80 -18.00 -1.58
CA SER A 187 10.70 -17.59 -2.66
C SER A 187 12.19 -17.70 -2.29
N CYS A 188 12.53 -17.48 -1.03
CA CYS A 188 13.90 -17.64 -0.50
C CYS A 188 14.23 -19.11 -0.18
N GLY A 189 13.25 -19.88 0.33
CA GLY A 189 13.40 -21.31 0.62
C GLY A 189 13.56 -22.18 -0.64
N GLY A 190 12.98 -21.77 -1.78
CA GLY A 190 13.20 -22.41 -3.08
C GLY A 190 14.62 -22.25 -3.65
N ALA A 191 15.42 -21.31 -3.13
CA ALA A 191 16.82 -21.16 -3.50
C ALA A 191 17.75 -22.09 -2.69
N LEU A 192 17.33 -22.54 -1.52
CA LEU A 192 18.09 -23.46 -0.67
C LEU A 192 17.83 -24.94 -0.99
N THR A 193 16.78 -25.28 -1.75
CA THR A 193 16.48 -26.66 -2.17
C THR A 193 17.12 -27.07 -3.50
N ARG A 194 17.94 -26.23 -4.14
CA ARG A 194 18.76 -26.60 -5.32
C ARG A 194 20.25 -26.77 -5.04
N SER A 195 20.66 -26.80 -3.79
CA SER A 195 22.02 -27.19 -3.42
C SER A 195 22.00 -27.96 -2.11
N SER A 196 22.02 -29.28 -2.20
CA SER A 196 23.09 -30.10 -1.61
C SER A 196 22.62 -31.56 -1.47
N GLY A 197 23.43 -32.48 -1.98
CA GLY A 197 23.31 -33.92 -1.77
C GLY A 197 23.62 -34.35 -0.32
N VAL A 198 23.14 -33.58 0.67
CA VAL A 198 23.34 -33.84 2.11
C VAL A 198 22.10 -34.52 2.72
N ASP A 199 20.95 -34.47 2.05
CA ASP A 199 19.69 -34.99 2.59
C ASP A 199 19.60 -36.53 2.60
N ARG A 200 20.39 -37.23 1.77
CA ARG A 200 20.41 -38.70 1.74
C ARG A 200 20.99 -39.34 3.00
N ARG A 201 21.89 -38.67 3.71
CA ARG A 201 22.52 -39.22 4.93
C ARG A 201 21.64 -39.04 6.17
N TYR A 202 20.74 -38.06 6.16
CA TYR A 202 19.81 -37.86 7.28
C TYR A 202 18.62 -38.84 7.17
N GLN A 203 18.10 -39.09 5.97
CA GLN A 203 17.06 -40.10 5.75
C GLN A 203 17.53 -41.55 6.02
N GLN A 204 18.78 -41.91 5.68
CA GLN A 204 19.29 -43.27 5.95
C GLN A 204 19.53 -43.54 7.46
N ARG A 205 19.86 -42.53 8.26
CA ARG A 205 20.02 -42.70 9.72
C ARG A 205 18.69 -42.87 10.44
N PHE A 206 17.63 -42.24 9.95
CA PHE A 206 16.29 -42.37 10.54
C PHE A 206 15.63 -43.71 10.21
N LEU A 207 15.83 -44.24 9.00
CA LEU A 207 15.29 -45.55 8.60
C LEU A 207 15.96 -46.72 9.35
N ARG A 208 17.28 -46.63 9.62
CA ARG A 208 17.97 -47.63 10.46
C ARG A 208 17.60 -47.57 11.94
N ALA A 209 17.19 -46.41 12.45
CA ALA A 209 16.75 -46.25 13.84
C ALA A 209 15.29 -46.70 14.07
N ALA A 210 14.49 -46.80 13.01
CA ALA A 210 13.08 -47.19 13.07
C ALA A 210 12.84 -48.70 12.84
N GLY A 211 13.88 -49.50 12.61
CA GLY A 211 13.75 -50.96 12.50
C GLY A 211 12.85 -51.45 11.36
N MET A 212 12.72 -50.68 10.29
CA MET A 212 11.92 -51.03 9.11
C MET A 212 12.82 -51.20 7.89
N ASP A 213 13.58 -52.30 7.87
CA ASP A 213 14.10 -52.87 6.64
C ASP A 213 13.20 -54.05 6.25
N SER A 214 12.60 -53.97 5.06
CA SER A 214 12.15 -55.11 4.25
C SER A 214 12.36 -54.74 2.79
#